data_AF-A0A7Y5TT31-F1
#
_entry.id   AF-A0A7Y5TT31-F1
#
_cell.length_a   1.000
_cell.length_b   1.000
_cell.length_c   1.000
_cell.angle_alpha   90.00
_cell.angle_beta   90.00
_cell.angle_gamma   90.00
#
_symmetry.space_group_name_H-M   'P 1'
#
loop_
_entity.id
_entity.type
_entity.pdbx_description
1 polymer ?
#
loop_
_entity_poly.entity_id
_entity_poly.type
_entity_poly.pdbx_seq_one_letter_code
_entity_poly.pdbx_strand_id
1 'polypeptide(L)'
;PARARARTARALELIEPLTAELAALDRLAAGAAGGEASSPRWQEWVAQLRRVFMTADDACRALARLLAEPTAPGKSGRRWFGAR
;
A
#
# COMPACT_ATOMS: atom_id res chain seq x y z
N PRO A 1 -21.84 8.84 -0.02
CA PRO A 1 -21.04 9.18 -1.23
C PRO A 1 -19.65 9.81 -0.92
N ALA A 2 -19.56 10.94 -0.21
CA ALA A 2 -18.28 11.63 0.02
C ALA A 2 -17.25 10.84 0.84
N ARG A 3 -17.67 10.17 1.93
CA ARG A 3 -16.77 9.34 2.77
C ARG A 3 -16.20 8.13 2.03
N ALA A 4 -17.00 7.50 1.16
CA ALA A 4 -16.52 6.40 0.33
C ALA A 4 -15.44 6.88 -0.65
N ARG A 5 -15.66 8.04 -1.29
CA ARG A 5 -14.66 8.66 -2.18
C ARG A 5 -13.37 9.03 -1.45
N ALA A 6 -13.46 9.60 -0.25
CA ALA A 6 -12.29 9.92 0.57
C ALA A 6 -11.49 8.67 0.96
N ARG A 7 -12.17 7.57 1.31
CA ARG A 7 -11.51 6.29 1.58
C ARG A 7 -10.84 5.72 0.33
N THR A 8 -11.50 5.79 -0.83
CA THR A 8 -10.91 5.35 -2.11
C THR A 8 -9.66 6.18 -2.45
N ALA A 9 -9.72 7.51 -2.33
CA ALA A 9 -8.56 8.38 -2.55
C ALA A 9 -7.39 8.00 -1.63
N ARG A 10 -7.68 7.78 -0.34
CA ARG A 10 -6.66 7.36 0.62
C ARG A 10 -6.08 5.98 0.30
N ALA A 11 -6.90 5.04 -0.17
CA ALA A 11 -6.41 3.73 -0.59
C ALA A 11 -5.47 3.83 -1.80
N LEU A 12 -5.75 4.73 -2.75
CA LEU A 12 -4.88 4.96 -3.90
C LEU A 12 -3.53 5.56 -3.49
N GLU A 13 -3.54 6.54 -2.59
CA GLU A 13 -2.30 7.11 -2.02
C GLU A 13 -1.42 6.04 -1.34
N LEU A 14 -2.03 5.02 -0.73
CA LEU A 14 -1.29 3.93 -0.07
C LEU A 14 -0.67 2.94 -1.08
N ILE A 15 -1.20 2.85 -2.30
CA ILE A 15 -0.72 1.94 -3.35
C ILE A 15 0.24 2.66 -4.33
N GLU A 16 0.22 3.98 -4.38
CA GLU A 16 1.08 4.78 -5.27
C GLU A 16 2.58 4.43 -5.13
N PRO A 17 3.16 4.28 -3.92
CA PRO A 17 4.56 3.87 -3.78
C PRO A 17 4.85 2.50 -4.41
N LEU A 18 3.94 1.53 -4.27
CA LEU A 18 4.08 0.21 -4.89
C LEU A 18 4.11 0.32 -6.42
N THR A 19 3.30 1.22 -6.98
CA THR A 19 3.26 1.47 -8.43
C THR A 19 4.60 2.02 -8.93
N ALA A 20 5.23 2.92 -8.18
CA ALA A 20 6.55 3.45 -8.51
C ALA A 20 7.65 2.36 -8.45
N GLU A 21 7.62 1.50 -7.43
CA GLU A 21 8.57 0.40 -7.29
C GLU A 21 8.41 -0.66 -8.39
N LEU A 22 7.18 -0.96 -8.82
CA LEU A 22 6.90 -1.85 -9.95
C LEU A 22 7.43 -1.26 -11.27
N ALA A 23 7.17 0.02 -11.54
CA ALA A 23 7.71 0.70 -12.72
C ALA A 23 9.25 0.76 -12.73
N ALA A 24 9.89 0.86 -11.55
CA ALA A 24 11.33 0.75 -11.43
C ALA A 24 11.83 -0.69 -11.70
N LEU A 25 11.12 -1.71 -11.23
CA LEU A 25 11.44 -3.12 -11.51
C LEU A 25 11.39 -3.44 -13.01
N ASP A 26 10.33 -3.00 -13.69
CA ASP A 26 10.15 -3.23 -15.13
C ASP A 26 11.28 -2.61 -15.96
N ARG A 27 11.74 -1.41 -15.59
CA ARG A 27 12.88 -0.75 -16.26
C ARG A 27 14.19 -1.54 -16.14
N LEU A 28 14.35 -2.30 -15.06
CA LEU A 28 15.55 -3.11 -14.81
C LEU A 28 15.48 -4.50 -15.48
N ALA A 29 14.29 -4.99 -15.82
CA ALA A 29 14.06 -6.35 -16.28
C ALA A 29 14.87 -6.72 -17.53
N ALA A 30 14.91 -5.83 -18.54
CA ALA A 30 15.68 -6.07 -19.77
C ALA A 30 17.20 -6.17 -19.51
N GLY A 31 17.71 -5.40 -18.55
CA GLY A 31 19.12 -5.43 -18.17
C GLY A 31 19.52 -6.71 -17.42
N ALA A 32 18.58 -7.31 -16.69
CA ALA A 32 18.79 -8.55 -15.93
C ALA A 32 18.59 -9.82 -16.78
N ALA A 33 17.69 -9.81 -17.76
CA ALA A 33 17.28 -10.99 -18.53
C ALA A 33 18.41 -11.67 -19.33
N GLY A 34 19.49 -10.95 -19.65
CA GLY A 34 20.65 -11.48 -20.36
C GLY A 34 21.92 -11.63 -19.51
N GLY A 35 21.84 -11.37 -18.20
CA GLY A 35 22.99 -11.40 -17.30
C GLY A 35 23.08 -12.69 -16.49
N GLU A 36 24.31 -13.07 -16.12
CA GLU A 36 24.51 -14.12 -15.12
C GLU A 36 23.99 -13.67 -13.73
N ALA A 37 23.70 -14.63 -12.86
CA ALA A 37 23.21 -14.34 -11.50
C ALA A 37 24.20 -13.53 -10.65
N SER A 38 25.49 -13.55 -10.97
CA SER A 38 26.53 -12.73 -10.32
C SER A 38 26.61 -11.30 -10.88
N SER A 39 25.93 -11.02 -12.00
CA SER A 39 26.04 -9.74 -12.69
C SER A 39 25.46 -8.59 -11.85
N PRO A 40 26.06 -7.38 -11.90
CA PRO A 40 25.55 -6.23 -11.18
C PRO A 40 24.08 -5.89 -11.53
N ARG A 41 23.69 -6.05 -12.80
CA ARG A 41 22.31 -5.80 -13.27
C ARG A 41 21.31 -6.81 -12.69
N TRP A 42 21.68 -8.08 -12.60
CA TRP A 42 20.86 -9.08 -11.94
C TRP A 42 20.68 -8.76 -10.46
N GLN A 43 21.77 -8.43 -9.77
CA GLN A 43 21.73 -8.06 -8.35
C GLN A 43 20.89 -6.81 -8.09
N GLU A 44 20.98 -5.81 -8.97
CA GLU A 44 20.15 -4.60 -8.91
C GLU A 44 18.66 -4.92 -9.10
N TRP A 45 18.32 -5.76 -10.08
CA TRP A 45 16.95 -6.23 -10.29
C TRP A 45 16.41 -7.02 -9.09
N VAL A 46 17.20 -7.93 -8.51
CA VAL A 46 16.82 -8.66 -7.28
C VAL A 46 16.64 -7.71 -6.09
N ALA A 47 17.50 -6.71 -5.93
CA ALA A 47 17.36 -5.71 -4.89
C ALA A 47 16.07 -4.88 -5.06
N GLN A 48 15.74 -4.50 -6.30
CA GLN A 48 14.48 -3.83 -6.62
C GLN A 48 13.27 -4.74 -6.34
N LEU A 49 13.35 -6.02 -6.67
CA LEU A 49 12.29 -6.99 -6.38
C LEU A 49 12.01 -7.10 -4.88
N ARG A 50 13.05 -7.12 -4.05
CA ARG A 50 12.91 -7.09 -2.59
C ARG A 50 12.22 -5.82 -2.09
N ARG A 51 12.55 -4.65 -2.67
CA ARG A 51 11.85 -3.39 -2.36
C ARG A 51 10.37 -3.46 -2.71
N VAL A 52 10.02 -3.97 -3.89
CA VAL A 52 8.62 -4.19 -4.30
C VAL A 52 7.85 -5.02 -3.26
N PHE A 53 8.41 -6.14 -2.79
CA PHE A 53 7.75 -6.97 -1.78
C PHE A 53 7.57 -6.26 -0.43
N MET A 54 8.60 -5.53 0.01
CA MET A 54 8.52 -4.75 1.26
C MET A 54 7.43 -3.66 1.16
N THR A 55 7.42 -2.90 0.06
CA THR A 55 6.40 -1.87 -0.18
C THR A 55 5.00 -2.46 -0.34
N ALA A 56 4.87 -3.66 -0.91
CA ALA A 56 3.60 -4.38 -0.97
C ALA A 56 3.10 -4.79 0.42
N ASP A 57 3.96 -5.30 1.31
CA ASP A 57 3.61 -5.60 2.70
C ASP A 57 3.16 -4.35 3.44
N ASP A 58 3.90 -3.24 3.31
CA ASP A 58 3.55 -1.95 3.91
C ASP A 58 2.19 -1.43 3.43
N ALA A 59 1.95 -1.47 2.11
CA ALA A 59 0.67 -1.08 1.51
C ALA A 59 -0.48 -1.96 2.03
N CYS A 60 -0.29 -3.28 2.09
CA CYS A 60 -1.29 -4.20 2.63
C CYS A 60 -1.61 -3.92 4.10
N ARG A 61 -0.60 -3.67 4.94
CA ARG A 61 -0.79 -3.30 6.35
C ARG A 61 -1.51 -1.97 6.51
N ALA A 62 -1.19 -0.99 5.67
CA ALA A 62 -1.83 0.31 5.72
C ALA A 62 -3.29 0.23 5.27
N LEU A 63 -3.58 -0.53 4.21
CA LEU A 63 -4.94 -0.80 3.75
C LEU A 63 -5.76 -1.57 4.80
N ALA A 64 -5.17 -2.59 5.41
CA ALA A 64 -5.83 -3.34 6.49
C ALA A 64 -6.23 -2.41 7.65
N ARG A 65 -5.34 -1.49 8.05
CA ARG A 65 -5.64 -0.47 9.06
C ARG A 65 -6.74 0.49 8.63
N LEU A 66 -6.69 0.98 7.40
CA LEU A 66 -7.71 1.89 6.83
C LEU A 66 -9.10 1.25 6.77
N LEU A 67 -9.17 -0.06 6.51
CA LEU A 67 -10.42 -0.83 6.43
C LEU A 67 -10.93 -1.25 7.81
N ALA A 68 -10.03 -1.49 8.77
CA ALA A 68 -10.36 -1.82 10.15
C ALA A 68 -10.82 -0.60 10.97
N GLU A 69 -10.50 0.62 10.53
CA GLU A 69 -10.88 1.85 11.23
C GLU A 69 -12.42 1.98 11.26
N PRO A 70 -13.06 1.93 12.45
CA PRO A 70 -14.50 2.01 12.55
C PRO A 70 -14.94 3.34 11.96
N THR A 71 -15.83 3.31 10.97
CA THR A 71 -16.56 4.50 10.53
C THR A 71 -17.39 5.00 11.70
N ALA A 72 -16.81 5.88 12.52
CA ALA A 72 -17.54 6.46 13.64
C ALA A 72 -18.85 7.07 13.11
N PRO A 73 -20.02 6.59 13.55
CA PRO A 73 -21.24 7.33 13.33
C PRO A 73 -21.08 8.64 14.08
N GLY A 74 -21.14 9.75 13.36
CA GLY A 74 -21.17 11.07 13.98
C GLY A 74 -22.38 11.15 14.90
N LYS A 75 -22.14 11.54 16.16
CA LYS A 75 -23.09 12.14 17.11
C LYS A 75 -24.57 11.68 16.99
N SER A 76 -24.94 10.69 17.78
CA SER A 76 -26.20 10.69 18.53
C SER A 76 -25.81 10.51 20.00
N GLY A 77 -25.86 11.51 20.87
CA GLY A 77 -27.11 12.15 21.25
C GLY A 77 -27.90 11.21 22.16
N ARG A 78 -27.83 11.45 23.48
CA ARG A 78 -28.53 10.78 24.60
C ARG A 78 -27.91 9.48 25.13
N ARG A 79 -27.18 9.60 26.26
CA ARG A 79 -27.17 8.57 27.30
C ARG A 79 -28.63 8.38 27.74
N TRP A 80 -29.26 7.27 27.36
CA TRP A 80 -30.62 6.90 27.76
C TRP A 80 -30.69 6.16 29.11
N PHE A 81 -29.57 6.01 29.83
CA PHE A 81 -29.56 5.36 31.13
C PHE A 81 -28.77 6.20 32.14
N GLY A 82 -29.49 6.74 33.12
CA GLY A 82 -28.90 7.46 34.24
C GLY A 82 -29.84 8.42 34.98
N ALA A 83 -31.12 8.10 35.11
CA ALA A 83 -31.98 8.66 36.14
C ALA A 83 -32.51 7.49 36.98
N ARG A 84 -31.76 7.16 38.03
CA ARG A 84 -32.26 6.53 39.26
C ARG A 84 -31.40 7.05 40.39
#